data_AF-A0A6L6EM23-F1
#
_entry.id   AF-A0A6L6EM23-F1
#
_cell.length_a   1.000
_cell.length_b   1.000
_cell.length_c   1.000
_cell.angle_alpha   90.00
_cell.angle_beta   90.00
_cell.angle_gamma   90.00
#
_symmetry.space_group_name_H-M   'P 1'
#
loop_
_entity.id
_entity.type
_entity.pdbx_description
1 polymer ?
#
loop_
_entity_poly.entity_id
_entity_poly.type
_entity_poly.pdbx_seq_one_letter_code
_entity_poly.pdbx_strand_id
1 'polypeptide(L)'
;MDDLHAINEALNRKAGRKLIPSIGVSLSLVTIVWASLAFRREVFVVLVVVAVILGIREIVRAFSLVKTFISEPALVIASLILVVATWRGGVAGLAVATAMSLPILLVDLLRKGPNGFVKSATATSLVLIYLPFLAGFLLLLARPD
;
A
#
# COMPACT_ATOMS: atom_id res chain seq x y z
N MET A 1 6.11 -21.97 -34.96
CA MET A 1 6.36 -20.76 -34.13
C MET A 1 5.66 -19.53 -34.70
N ASP A 2 5.51 -19.41 -36.02
CA ASP A 2 4.77 -18.31 -36.67
C ASP A 2 3.28 -18.21 -36.26
N ASP A 3 2.59 -19.33 -36.07
CA ASP A 3 1.16 -19.31 -35.71
C ASP A 3 0.90 -18.72 -34.32
N LEU A 4 1.79 -18.96 -33.35
CA LEU A 4 1.67 -18.40 -32.00
C LEU A 4 1.89 -16.88 -31.99
N HIS A 5 2.80 -16.40 -32.84
CA HIS A 5 3.03 -14.96 -33.02
C HIS A 5 1.84 -14.30 -33.71
N ALA A 6 1.27 -14.91 -34.77
CA ALA A 6 0.10 -14.40 -35.45
C ALA A 6 -1.14 -14.32 -34.54
N ILE A 7 -1.36 -15.33 -33.68
CA ILE A 7 -2.45 -15.33 -32.69
C ILE A 7 -2.23 -14.23 -31.64
N ASN A 8 -1.00 -14.06 -31.13
CA ASN A 8 -0.68 -13.01 -30.16
C ASN A 8 -0.85 -11.60 -30.77
N GLU A 9 -0.43 -11.40 -32.02
CA GLU A 9 -0.61 -10.15 -32.77
C GLU A 9 -2.10 -9.81 -32.93
N ALA A 10 -2.92 -10.79 -33.35
CA ALA A 10 -4.36 -10.64 -33.53
C ALA A 10 -5.08 -10.32 -32.20
N LEU A 11 -4.71 -11.01 -31.12
CA LEU A 11 -5.19 -10.75 -29.77
C LEU A 11 -4.82 -9.34 -29.31
N ASN A 12 -3.54 -8.95 -29.44
CA ASN A 12 -3.06 -7.63 -29.03
C ASN A 12 -3.74 -6.50 -29.82
N ARG A 13 -3.97 -6.71 -31.12
CA ARG A 13 -4.69 -5.75 -31.99
C ARG A 13 -6.14 -5.56 -31.56
N LYS A 14 -6.82 -6.62 -31.12
CA LYS A 14 -8.21 -6.57 -30.63
C LYS A 14 -8.33 -5.87 -29.27
N ALA A 15 -7.33 -6.03 -28.39
CA ALA A 15 -7.36 -5.46 -27.06
C ALA A 15 -6.67 -4.09 -26.91
N GLY A 16 -5.93 -3.63 -27.92
CA GLY A 16 -5.21 -2.36 -27.89
C GLY A 16 -4.04 -2.30 -26.87
N ARG A 17 -3.67 -3.43 -26.27
CA ARG A 17 -2.53 -3.60 -25.35
C ARG A 17 -1.96 -5.01 -25.44
N LYS A 18 -0.74 -5.21 -24.92
CA LYS A 18 -0.12 -6.54 -24.81
C LYS A 18 -0.91 -7.42 -23.83
N LEU A 19 -1.76 -8.30 -24.35
CA LEU A 19 -2.68 -9.13 -23.57
C LEU A 19 -1.98 -10.23 -22.79
N ILE A 20 -1.14 -11.03 -23.46
CA ILE A 20 -0.49 -12.20 -22.84
C ILE A 20 0.33 -11.79 -21.61
N PRO A 21 1.18 -10.72 -21.66
CA PRO A 21 1.89 -10.25 -20.46
C PRO A 21 0.95 -9.79 -19.35
N SER A 22 -0.17 -9.13 -19.70
CA SER A 22 -1.13 -8.64 -18.70
C SER A 22 -1.78 -9.80 -17.93
N ILE A 23 -2.17 -10.86 -18.64
CA ILE A 23 -2.72 -12.08 -18.04
C ILE A 23 -1.69 -12.74 -17.13
N GLY A 24 -0.44 -12.82 -17.57
CA GLY A 24 0.66 -13.36 -16.78
C GLY A 24 0.86 -12.63 -15.44
N VAL A 25 0.78 -11.30 -15.43
CA VAL A 25 0.89 -10.49 -14.21
C VAL A 25 -0.31 -10.69 -13.28
N SER A 26 -1.53 -10.72 -13.81
CA SER A 26 -2.72 -10.95 -12.98
C SER A 26 -2.70 -12.32 -12.32
N LEU A 27 -2.35 -13.37 -13.07
CA LEU A 27 -2.20 -14.71 -12.53
C LEU A 27 -1.09 -14.78 -11.49
N SER A 28 0.07 -14.18 -11.75
CA SER A 28 1.19 -14.22 -10.81
C SER A 28 0.86 -13.51 -9.50
N LEU A 29 0.17 -12.36 -9.53
CA LEU A 29 -0.28 -11.66 -8.33
C LEU A 29 -1.25 -12.53 -7.50
N VAL A 30 -2.24 -13.16 -8.14
CA VAL A 30 -3.17 -14.07 -7.47
C VAL A 30 -2.42 -15.25 -6.86
N THR A 31 -1.50 -15.86 -7.61
CA THR A 31 -0.69 -16.98 -7.12
C THR A 31 0.18 -16.57 -5.92
N ILE A 32 0.84 -15.41 -5.95
CA ILE A 32 1.68 -14.93 -4.85
C ILE A 32 0.84 -14.71 -3.59
N VAL A 33 -0.31 -14.02 -3.71
CA VAL A 33 -1.21 -13.77 -2.58
C VAL A 33 -1.72 -15.09 -2.01
N TRP A 34 -2.24 -15.97 -2.86
CA TRP A 34 -2.77 -17.26 -2.43
C TRP A 34 -1.71 -18.16 -1.79
N ALA A 35 -0.53 -18.28 -2.41
CA ALA A 35 0.58 -19.04 -1.86
C ALA A 35 1.03 -18.46 -0.50
N SER A 36 1.15 -17.13 -0.39
CA SER A 36 1.55 -16.51 0.87
C SER A 36 0.58 -16.81 2.02
N LEU A 37 -0.72 -16.88 1.75
CA LEU A 37 -1.73 -17.26 2.74
C LEU A 37 -1.70 -18.78 3.05
N ALA A 38 -1.49 -19.62 2.04
CA ALA A 38 -1.51 -21.06 2.17
C ALA A 38 -0.32 -21.64 2.96
N PHE A 39 0.88 -21.07 2.79
CA PHE A 39 2.08 -21.55 3.48
C PHE A 39 2.22 -21.04 4.91
N ARG A 40 2.26 -19.71 5.08
CA ARG A 40 2.51 -19.05 6.38
C ARG A 40 1.92 -17.65 6.39
N ARG A 41 1.00 -17.39 7.31
CA ARG A 41 0.32 -16.08 7.44
C ARG A 41 1.31 -14.93 7.65
N GLU A 42 2.47 -15.18 8.26
CA GLU A 42 3.54 -14.19 8.43
C GLU A 42 4.12 -13.73 7.08
N VAL A 43 4.23 -14.63 6.09
CA VAL A 43 4.70 -14.28 4.74
C VAL A 43 3.72 -13.34 4.06
N PHE A 44 2.41 -13.55 4.25
CA PHE A 44 1.39 -12.64 3.78
C PHE A 44 1.51 -11.25 4.43
N VAL A 45 1.81 -11.16 5.73
CA VAL A 45 2.05 -9.87 6.40
C VAL A 45 3.22 -9.12 5.75
N VAL A 46 4.34 -9.81 5.49
CA VAL A 46 5.49 -9.21 4.79
C VAL A 46 5.10 -8.72 3.39
N LEU A 47 4.32 -9.50 2.65
CA LEU A 47 3.81 -9.11 1.34
C LEU A 47 2.96 -7.83 1.42
N VAL A 48 2.06 -7.73 2.40
CA VAL A 48 1.24 -6.54 2.63
C VAL A 48 2.12 -5.34 2.98
N VAL A 49 3.13 -5.49 3.84
CA VAL A 49 4.09 -4.42 4.17
C VAL A 49 4.77 -3.88 2.91
N VAL A 50 5.29 -4.77 2.07
CA VAL A 50 5.94 -4.38 0.81
C VAL A 50 4.95 -3.64 -0.11
N ALA A 51 3.73 -4.16 -0.27
CA ALA A 51 2.70 -3.54 -1.08
C ALA A 51 2.30 -2.15 -0.57
N VAL A 52 2.16 -1.98 0.75
CA VAL A 52 1.86 -0.68 1.38
C VAL A 52 3.00 0.31 1.17
N ILE A 53 4.26 -0.11 1.35
CA ILE A 53 5.41 0.78 1.12
C ILE A 53 5.43 1.25 -0.35
N LEU A 54 5.26 0.34 -1.31
CA LEU A 54 5.18 0.71 -2.73
C LEU A 54 4.01 1.66 -3.01
N GLY A 55 2.83 1.38 -2.44
CA GLY A 55 1.66 2.24 -2.55
C GLY A 55 1.90 3.64 -1.98
N ILE A 56 2.56 3.75 -0.82
CA ILE A 56 2.94 5.05 -0.23
C ILE A 56 3.85 5.81 -1.19
N ARG A 57 4.87 5.16 -1.76
CA ARG A 57 5.81 5.80 -2.70
C ARG A 57 5.10 6.38 -3.91
N GLU A 58 4.18 5.62 -4.51
CA GLU A 58 3.43 6.10 -5.68
C GLU A 58 2.46 7.22 -5.31
N ILE A 59 1.76 7.12 -4.18
CA ILE A 59 0.85 8.17 -3.72
C ILE A 59 1.60 9.46 -3.37
N VAL A 60 2.71 9.37 -2.62
CA VAL A 60 3.56 10.53 -2.29
C VAL A 60 4.09 11.19 -3.55
N ARG A 61 4.55 10.39 -4.53
CA ARG A 61 4.96 10.89 -5.84
C ARG A 61 3.82 11.62 -6.54
N ALA A 62 2.61 11.06 -6.56
CA ALA A 62 1.43 11.71 -7.16
C ALA A 62 1.10 13.05 -6.48
N PHE A 63 1.15 13.12 -5.14
CA PHE A 63 0.94 14.38 -4.40
C PHE A 63 2.04 15.42 -4.66
N SER A 64 3.27 14.99 -4.93
CA SER A 64 4.36 15.90 -5.30
C SER A 64 4.09 16.64 -6.62
N LEU A 65 3.38 16.01 -7.58
CA LEU A 65 3.02 16.62 -8.86
C LEU A 65 2.08 17.82 -8.70
N VAL A 66 1.24 17.80 -7.66
CA VAL A 66 0.31 18.90 -7.33
C VAL A 66 0.87 19.84 -6.26
N LYS A 67 2.20 19.85 -6.05
CA LYS A 67 2.90 20.69 -5.06
C LYS A 67 2.36 20.50 -3.64
N THR A 68 2.13 19.25 -3.23
CA THR A 68 1.76 18.88 -1.86
C THR A 68 2.89 18.06 -1.26
N PHE A 69 3.42 18.50 -0.13
CA PHE A 69 4.50 17.78 0.53
C PHE A 69 3.93 16.71 1.46
N ILE A 70 4.52 15.53 1.43
CA ILE A 70 4.23 14.43 2.34
C ILE A 70 5.56 13.81 2.76
N SER A 71 5.75 13.55 4.06
CA SER A 71 6.95 12.90 4.59
C SER A 71 6.86 11.39 4.36
N GLU A 72 7.39 10.90 3.23
CA GLU A 72 7.47 9.47 2.90
C GLU A 72 8.08 8.62 4.05
N PRO A 73 9.25 8.94 4.62
CA PRO A 73 9.85 8.09 5.65
C PRO A 73 9.00 8.04 6.92
N ALA A 74 8.39 9.17 7.33
CA ALA A 74 7.54 9.20 8.50
C ALA A 74 6.28 8.35 8.30
N LEU A 75 5.66 8.42 7.11
CA LEU A 75 4.50 7.59 6.76
C LEU A 75 4.83 6.10 6.71
N VAL A 76 5.99 5.73 6.17
CA VAL A 76 6.46 4.33 6.17
C VAL A 76 6.64 3.84 7.61
N ILE A 77 7.29 4.62 8.48
CA ILE A 77 7.48 4.26 9.90
C ILE A 77 6.11 4.10 10.59
N ALA A 78 5.20 5.06 10.42
CA ALA A 78 3.84 4.97 10.95
C ALA A 78 3.14 3.69 10.47
N SER A 79 3.26 3.35 9.19
CA SER A 79 2.67 2.14 8.61
C SER A 79 3.21 0.87 9.24
N LEU A 80 4.53 0.81 9.50
CA LEU A 80 5.15 -0.33 10.19
C LEU A 80 4.66 -0.43 11.64
N ILE A 81 4.50 0.70 12.34
CA ILE A 81 3.92 0.74 13.69
C ILE A 81 2.49 0.18 13.67
N LEU A 82 1.66 0.62 12.71
CA LEU A 82 0.29 0.09 12.54
C LEU A 82 0.31 -1.42 12.30
N VAL A 83 1.18 -1.92 11.41
CA VAL A 83 1.32 -3.36 11.12
C VAL A 83 1.67 -4.14 12.38
N VAL A 84 2.71 -3.75 13.10
CA VAL A 84 3.16 -4.45 14.32
C VAL A 84 2.10 -4.39 15.42
N ALA A 85 1.48 -3.23 15.62
CA ALA A 85 0.44 -3.05 16.62
C ALA A 85 -0.81 -3.85 16.28
N THR A 86 -1.22 -3.92 15.02
CA THR A 86 -2.36 -4.71 14.55
C THR A 86 -2.09 -6.20 14.71
N TRP A 87 -0.90 -6.65 14.33
CA TRP A 87 -0.52 -8.06 14.43
C TRP A 87 -0.55 -8.55 15.89
N ARG A 88 -0.03 -7.76 16.82
CA ARG A 88 0.02 -8.13 18.26
C ARG A 88 -1.28 -7.81 18.99
N GLY A 89 -1.81 -6.61 18.81
CA GLY A 89 -2.94 -6.05 19.57
C GLY A 89 -4.30 -6.12 18.88
N GLY A 90 -4.39 -6.68 17.68
CA GLY A 90 -5.66 -6.85 16.95
C GLY A 90 -6.32 -5.51 16.66
N VAL A 91 -7.66 -5.46 16.77
CA VAL A 91 -8.46 -4.26 16.47
C VAL A 91 -8.07 -3.10 17.38
N ALA A 92 -7.87 -3.36 18.67
CA ALA A 92 -7.42 -2.35 19.63
C ALA A 92 -6.02 -1.81 19.26
N GLY A 93 -5.10 -2.70 18.87
CA GLY A 93 -3.77 -2.32 18.40
C GLY A 93 -3.81 -1.40 17.17
N LEU A 94 -4.64 -1.72 16.17
CA LEU A 94 -4.84 -0.89 14.98
C LEU A 94 -5.41 0.50 15.35
N ALA A 95 -6.43 0.54 16.22
CA ALA A 95 -7.05 1.78 16.65
C ALA A 95 -6.07 2.70 17.39
N VAL A 96 -5.35 2.16 18.39
CA VAL A 96 -4.38 2.93 19.17
C VAL A 96 -3.22 3.40 18.31
N ALA A 97 -2.65 2.53 17.46
CA ALA A 97 -1.54 2.90 16.58
C ALA A 97 -1.94 4.01 15.59
N THR A 98 -3.15 3.96 15.05
CA THR A 98 -3.67 5.00 14.15
C THR A 98 -3.87 6.32 14.89
N ALA A 99 -4.50 6.27 16.08
CA ALA A 99 -4.74 7.44 16.93
C ALA A 99 -3.45 8.11 17.40
N MET A 100 -2.37 7.35 17.60
CA MET A 100 -1.05 7.88 17.95
C MET A 100 -0.25 8.35 16.73
N SER A 101 -0.28 7.62 15.63
CA SER A 101 0.53 7.94 14.44
C SER A 101 0.07 9.22 13.75
N LEU A 102 -1.24 9.47 13.70
CA LEU A 102 -1.77 10.68 13.06
C LEU A 102 -1.22 11.97 13.69
N PRO A 103 -1.35 12.23 15.00
CA PRO A 103 -0.78 13.45 15.60
C PRO A 103 0.75 13.49 15.51
N ILE A 104 1.45 12.34 15.62
CA ILE A 104 2.91 12.29 15.45
C ILE A 104 3.32 12.76 14.05
N LEU A 105 2.62 12.30 13.01
CA LEU A 105 2.88 12.74 11.63
C LEU A 105 2.58 14.22 11.43
N LEU A 106 1.51 14.74 12.05
CA LEU A 106 1.18 16.16 11.98
C LEU A 106 2.23 17.02 12.69
N VAL A 107 2.75 16.58 13.83
CA VAL A 107 3.85 17.25 14.54
C VAL A 107 5.15 17.20 13.74
N ASP A 108 5.47 16.06 13.10
CA ASP A 108 6.62 15.98 12.19
C ASP A 108 6.47 16.94 11.01
N LEU A 109 5.27 17.02 10.43
CA LEU A 109 4.97 17.94 9.34
C LEU A 109 5.08 19.42 9.76
N LEU A 110 4.68 19.78 10.98
CA LEU A 110 4.83 21.14 11.52
C LEU A 110 6.29 21.61 11.59
N ARG A 111 7.26 20.69 11.68
CA ARG A 111 8.70 21.04 11.68
C ARG A 111 9.15 21.72 10.39
N LYS A 112 8.38 21.58 9.28
CA LYS A 112 8.60 22.32 8.03
C LYS A 112 8.04 23.73 7.99
N GLY A 113 7.26 24.12 9.00
CA GLY A 113 6.60 25.41 9.09
C GLY A 113 5.14 25.42 8.63
N PRO A 114 4.45 26.55 8.82
CA PRO A 114 2.98 26.64 8.65
C PRO A 114 2.53 26.79 7.19
N ASN A 115 3.42 27.16 6.28
CA ASN A 115 3.08 27.44 4.89
C ASN A 115 2.60 26.16 4.18
N GLY A 116 1.34 26.15 3.73
CA GLY A 116 0.76 24.97 3.09
C GLY A 116 0.55 23.78 4.04
N PHE A 117 0.56 24.02 5.36
CA PHE A 117 0.40 22.98 6.37
C PHE A 117 -0.92 22.23 6.22
N VAL A 118 -2.06 22.94 6.16
CA VAL A 118 -3.39 22.30 6.05
C VAL A 118 -3.47 21.38 4.83
N LYS A 119 -2.97 21.82 3.68
CA LYS A 119 -2.94 21.02 2.45
C LYS A 119 -2.13 19.72 2.64
N SER A 120 -0.95 19.83 3.22
CA SER A 120 -0.03 18.72 3.44
C SER A 120 -0.51 17.79 4.57
N ALA A 121 -1.15 18.35 5.60
CA ALA A 121 -1.73 17.64 6.73
C ALA A 121 -2.93 16.81 6.29
N THR A 122 -3.85 17.41 5.52
CA THR A 122 -4.99 16.69 4.94
C THR A 122 -4.53 15.56 4.04
N ALA A 123 -3.51 15.79 3.19
CA ALA A 123 -2.97 14.75 2.34
C ALA A 123 -2.30 13.63 3.16
N THR A 124 -1.45 13.96 4.14
CA THR A 124 -0.79 12.97 5.00
C THR A 124 -1.79 12.13 5.80
N SER A 125 -2.82 12.77 6.37
CA SER A 125 -3.92 12.08 7.05
C SER A 125 -4.71 11.18 6.12
N LEU A 126 -5.01 11.65 4.90
CA LEU A 126 -5.68 10.84 3.89
C LEU A 126 -4.85 9.60 3.55
N VAL A 127 -3.55 9.75 3.29
CA VAL A 127 -2.69 8.60 2.96
C VAL A 127 -2.66 7.60 4.11
N LEU A 128 -2.50 8.05 5.36
CA LEU A 128 -2.46 7.19 6.55
C LEU A 128 -3.74 6.37 6.74
N ILE A 129 -4.90 7.00 6.56
CA ILE A 129 -6.20 6.32 6.75
C ILE A 129 -6.55 5.46 5.55
N TYR A 130 -6.27 5.94 4.34
CA TYR A 130 -6.67 5.24 3.12
C TYR A 130 -5.83 3.99 2.87
N LEU A 131 -4.52 4.03 3.12
CA LEU A 131 -3.65 2.92 2.72
C LEU A 131 -3.17 2.09 3.93
N PRO A 132 -2.38 2.63 4.88
CA PRO A 132 -1.93 1.87 6.06
C PRO A 132 -3.05 1.35 6.97
N PHE A 133 -4.03 2.18 7.32
CA PHE A 133 -5.13 1.77 8.19
C PHE A 133 -6.02 0.70 7.53
N LEU A 134 -6.40 0.88 6.26
CA LEU A 134 -7.16 -0.14 5.52
C LEU A 134 -6.35 -1.45 5.35
N ALA A 135 -5.05 -1.37 5.10
CA ALA A 135 -4.18 -2.55 5.07
C ALA A 135 -4.17 -3.27 6.43
N GLY A 136 -4.33 -2.55 7.55
CA GLY A 136 -4.53 -3.14 8.87
C GLY A 136 -5.69 -4.15 8.92
N PHE A 137 -6.79 -3.93 8.20
CA PHE A 137 -7.88 -4.91 8.15
C PHE A 137 -7.48 -6.22 7.47
N LEU A 138 -6.59 -6.17 6.46
CA LEU A 138 -6.04 -7.40 5.86
C LEU A 138 -5.26 -8.21 6.90
N LEU A 139 -4.50 -7.54 7.78
CA LEU A 139 -3.78 -8.20 8.86
C LEU A 139 -4.75 -8.78 9.91
N LEU A 140 -5.81 -8.06 10.25
CA LEU A 140 -6.83 -8.54 11.18
C LEU A 140 -7.49 -9.82 10.67
N LEU A 141 -7.80 -9.89 9.37
CA LEU A 141 -8.40 -11.06 8.74
C LEU A 141 -7.40 -12.22 8.58
N ALA A 142 -6.13 -11.92 8.39
CA ALA A 142 -5.10 -12.94 8.23
C ALA A 142 -4.61 -13.53 9.57
N ARG A 143 -4.83 -12.82 10.69
CA ARG A 143 -4.36 -13.24 12.02
C ARG A 143 -5.00 -14.58 12.43
N PRO A 144 -4.23 -15.53 13.00
CA PRO A 144 -4.81 -16.73 13.61
C PRO A 144 -5.55 -16.38 14.90
N ASP A 145 -6.72 -16.99 15.11
CA ASP A 145 -7.51 -16.88 16.34
C ASP A 145 -6.73 -17.37 17.57
#